data_AF-A0A353H6K5-F1
#
_entry.id   AF-A0A353H6K5-F1
#
_cell.length_a   1.000
_cell.length_b   1.000
_cell.length_c   1.000
_cell.angle_alpha   90.00
_cell.angle_beta   90.00
_cell.angle_gamma   90.00
#
_symmetry.space_group_name_H-M   'P 1'
#
loop_
_entity.id
_entity.type
_entity.pdbx_description
1 polymer ?
#
loop_
_entity_poly.entity_id
_entity_poly.type
_entity_poly.pdbx_seq_one_letter_code
_entity_poly.pdbx_strand_id
1 'polypeptide(L)'
;MIVLNDLKRRYLALFLCTVIFLFMLCGLGLASEGGEHGGKLLDLLYRAINFALLVIILYVVIKKTTIKEFFSNRRKEIKKMLDDLIRAKDKTESSYKELEKKLKEFEIKKAEIIEQFKAEGIAEKEKIVSDAKKRATHILGQADLTIEREVQAARDRLRQEMVDISSQKAQEIITKQIKGSDQDHLVNEFIDMVERLH
;
A
#
# COMPACT_ATOMS: atom_id res chain seq x y z
N MET A 1 14.38 40.20 -21.05
CA MET A 1 15.67 39.70 -21.59
C MET A 1 15.90 40.08 -23.06
N ILE A 2 14.85 40.25 -23.89
CA ILE A 2 14.95 40.58 -25.32
C ILE A 2 15.46 42.02 -25.57
N VAL A 3 14.95 43.00 -24.83
CA VAL A 3 15.29 44.44 -25.00
C VAL A 3 16.78 44.75 -24.74
N LEU A 4 17.42 44.03 -23.80
CA LEU A 4 18.85 44.18 -23.50
C LEU A 4 19.75 43.65 -24.62
N ASN A 5 19.29 42.64 -25.37
CA ASN A 5 20.03 42.07 -26.49
C ASN A 5 19.96 42.99 -27.72
N ASP A 6 18.81 43.65 -27.93
CA ASP A 6 18.65 44.63 -29.02
C ASP A 6 19.48 45.89 -28.82
N LEU A 7 19.62 46.37 -27.57
CA LEU A 7 20.48 47.51 -27.26
C LEU A 7 21.97 47.17 -27.49
N LYS A 8 22.41 45.98 -27.05
CA LYS A 8 23.79 45.49 -27.28
C LYS A 8 24.09 45.27 -28.76
N ARG A 9 23.14 44.72 -29.50
CA ARG A 9 23.25 44.52 -30.96
C ARG A 9 23.29 45.86 -31.71
N ARG A 10 22.57 46.88 -31.25
CA ARG A 10 22.64 48.26 -31.77
C ARG A 10 23.99 48.92 -31.48
N TYR A 11 24.55 48.79 -30.28
CA TYR A 11 25.89 49.32 -29.96
C TYR A 11 27.00 48.59 -30.71
N LEU A 12 26.90 47.27 -30.88
CA LEU A 12 27.83 46.47 -31.68
C LEU A 12 27.75 46.87 -33.17
N ALA A 13 26.55 47.05 -33.71
CA ALA A 13 26.34 47.50 -35.10
C ALA A 13 26.85 48.93 -35.31
N LEU A 14 26.62 49.84 -34.35
CA LEU A 14 27.17 51.20 -34.40
C LEU A 14 28.70 51.18 -34.34
N PHE A 15 29.30 50.37 -33.48
CA PHE A 15 30.75 50.19 -33.42
C PHE A 15 31.31 49.64 -34.74
N LEU A 16 30.68 48.61 -35.31
CA LEU A 16 31.06 48.05 -36.60
C LEU A 16 30.96 49.11 -37.72
N CYS A 17 29.88 49.88 -37.77
CA CYS A 17 29.71 50.97 -38.72
C CYS A 17 30.76 52.08 -38.54
N THR A 18 31.11 52.45 -37.31
CA THR A 18 32.17 53.45 -37.06
C THR A 18 33.54 52.94 -37.45
N VAL A 19 33.84 51.65 -37.23
CA VAL A 19 35.12 51.04 -37.62
C VAL A 19 35.20 50.90 -39.13
N ILE A 20 34.12 50.49 -39.80
CA ILE A 20 34.02 50.43 -41.27
C ILE A 20 34.15 51.85 -41.87
N PHE A 21 33.53 52.85 -41.26
CA PHE A 21 33.63 54.25 -41.69
C PHE A 21 35.06 54.81 -41.52
N LEU A 22 35.72 54.49 -40.39
CA LEU A 22 37.12 54.86 -40.16
C LEU A 22 38.06 54.15 -41.15
N PHE A 23 37.78 52.88 -41.48
CA PHE A 23 38.53 52.11 -42.49
C PHE A 23 38.30 52.65 -43.91
N MET A 24 37.08 53.05 -44.28
CA MET A 24 36.77 53.70 -45.55
C MET A 24 37.49 55.05 -45.71
N LEU A 25 37.54 55.86 -44.64
CA LEU A 25 38.29 57.12 -44.61
C LEU A 25 39.80 56.90 -44.80
N CYS A 26 40.36 55.82 -44.25
CA CYS A 26 41.74 55.40 -44.54
C CYS A 26 41.93 54.88 -45.97
N GLY A 27 40.93 54.20 -46.56
CA GLY A 27 40.98 53.69 -47.93
C GLY A 27 41.00 54.78 -49.00
N LEU A 28 40.33 55.90 -48.76
CA LEU A 28 40.31 57.07 -49.67
C LEU A 28 41.63 57.89 -49.65
N GLY A 29 42.50 57.66 -48.67
CA GLY A 29 43.82 58.32 -48.58
C GLY A 29 44.92 57.66 -49.41
N LEU A 30 44.66 56.52 -50.05
CA LEU A 30 45.61 55.78 -50.89
C LEU A 30 45.26 55.90 -52.38
N ALA A 31 45.09 57.13 -52.86
CA ALA A 31 45.05 57.47 -54.29
C ALA A 31 45.63 58.87 -54.57
N SER A 32 46.60 59.32 -53.77
CA SER A 32 47.45 60.45 -54.13
C SER A 32 48.88 59.95 -54.20
N GLU A 33 49.26 59.50 -55.38
CA GLU A 33 50.63 59.27 -55.78
C GLU A 33 51.25 60.63 -56.09
N GLY A 34 52.16 61.11 -55.25
CA GLY A 34 52.82 62.40 -55.40
C GLY A 34 53.84 62.62 -54.30
N GLY A 35 55.10 62.30 -54.58
CA GLY A 35 56.17 62.28 -53.60
C GLY A 35 56.55 63.66 -53.04
N GLU A 36 56.94 63.67 -51.76
CA GLU A 36 58.08 64.44 -51.25
C GLU A 36 58.39 63.97 -49.82
N HIS A 37 59.67 63.92 -49.47
CA HIS A 37 60.20 63.30 -48.25
C HIS A 37 59.86 64.02 -46.92
N GLY A 38 58.91 64.98 -46.91
CA GLY A 38 58.46 65.70 -45.72
C GLY A 38 57.21 65.13 -45.03
N GLY A 39 56.41 64.30 -45.70
CA GLY A 39 55.08 63.87 -45.22
C GLY A 39 55.00 62.50 -44.53
N LYS A 40 56.07 61.70 -44.53
CA LYS A 40 56.06 60.31 -44.00
C LYS A 40 55.77 60.25 -42.50
N LEU A 41 56.26 61.22 -41.72
CA LEU A 41 55.98 61.30 -40.29
C LEU A 41 54.53 61.73 -40.00
N LEU A 42 53.95 62.58 -40.85
CA LEU A 42 52.56 63.01 -40.69
C LEU A 42 51.57 61.89 -41.07
N ASP A 43 51.86 61.10 -42.12
CA ASP A 43 51.07 59.90 -42.44
C ASP A 43 51.18 58.84 -41.33
N LEU A 44 52.40 58.60 -40.81
CA LEU A 44 52.60 57.71 -39.66
C LEU A 44 51.88 58.20 -38.39
N LEU A 45 51.91 59.50 -38.10
CA LEU A 45 51.17 60.11 -36.99
C LEU A 45 49.66 59.95 -37.16
N TYR A 46 49.14 60.18 -38.37
CA TYR A 46 47.72 60.02 -38.66
C TYR A 46 47.26 58.56 -38.49
N ARG A 47 48.04 57.59 -39.00
CA ARG A 47 47.79 56.16 -38.79
C ARG A 47 47.89 55.77 -37.31
N ALA A 48 48.87 56.31 -36.57
CA ALA A 48 49.04 56.05 -35.15
C ALA A 48 47.86 56.59 -34.32
N ILE A 49 47.36 57.79 -34.65
CA ILE A 49 46.18 58.39 -34.01
C ILE A 49 44.92 57.55 -34.31
N ASN A 50 44.71 57.13 -35.56
CA ASN A 50 43.58 56.27 -35.92
C ASN A 50 43.63 54.91 -35.22
N PHE A 51 44.82 54.31 -35.14
CA PHE A 51 45.02 53.06 -34.39
C PHE A 51 44.76 53.25 -32.89
N ALA A 52 45.26 54.33 -32.30
CA ALA A 52 45.00 54.66 -30.89
C ALA A 52 43.50 54.86 -30.63
N LEU A 53 42.79 55.53 -31.53
CA LEU A 53 41.34 55.73 -31.45
C LEU A 53 40.60 54.38 -31.51
N LEU A 54 40.99 53.48 -32.42
CA LEU A 54 40.43 52.13 -32.49
C LEU A 54 40.66 51.34 -31.19
N VAL A 55 41.88 51.38 -30.64
CA VAL A 55 42.22 50.70 -29.37
C VAL A 55 41.40 51.26 -28.20
N ILE A 56 41.21 52.58 -28.14
CA ILE A 56 40.39 53.23 -27.11
C ILE A 56 38.93 52.77 -27.22
N ILE A 57 38.35 52.76 -28.43
CA ILE A 57 36.97 52.30 -28.60
C ILE A 57 36.86 50.81 -28.27
N LEU A 58 37.81 49.97 -28.70
CA LEU A 58 37.85 48.55 -28.38
C LEU A 58 37.91 48.32 -26.86
N TYR A 59 38.74 49.07 -26.15
CA TYR A 59 38.83 49.01 -24.69
C TYR A 59 37.50 49.40 -24.02
N VAL A 60 36.85 50.48 -24.48
CA VAL A 60 35.55 50.92 -23.96
C VAL A 60 34.45 49.89 -24.26
N VAL A 61 34.45 49.27 -25.44
CA VAL A 61 33.49 48.24 -25.84
C VAL A 61 33.70 46.94 -25.07
N ILE A 62 34.94 46.52 -24.81
CA ILE A 62 35.22 45.33 -23.99
C ILE A 62 34.86 45.59 -22.52
N LYS A 63 35.07 46.81 -22.02
CA LYS A 63 34.68 47.19 -20.66
C LYS A 63 33.16 47.30 -20.49
N LYS A 64 32.44 47.79 -21.52
CA LYS A 64 30.97 47.89 -21.52
C LYS A 64 30.26 46.58 -21.89
N THR A 65 30.84 45.79 -22.77
CA THR A 65 30.31 44.46 -23.12
C THR A 65 30.85 43.49 -22.10
N THR A 66 30.03 43.11 -21.13
CA THR A 66 30.40 42.19 -20.04
C THR A 66 30.68 40.74 -20.50
N ILE A 67 31.66 40.56 -21.39
CA ILE A 67 32.12 39.27 -21.92
C ILE A 67 32.60 38.37 -20.77
N LYS A 68 33.24 38.96 -19.75
CA LYS A 68 33.68 38.25 -18.54
C LYS A 68 32.51 37.64 -17.75
N GLU A 69 31.36 38.32 -17.70
CA GLU A 69 30.16 37.81 -17.02
C GLU A 69 29.55 36.64 -17.79
N PHE A 70 29.59 36.65 -19.12
CA PHE A 70 29.10 35.55 -19.94
C PHE A 70 29.86 34.24 -19.65
N PHE A 71 31.20 34.27 -19.65
CA PHE A 71 32.00 33.09 -19.32
C PHE A 71 31.86 32.65 -17.85
N SER A 72 31.74 33.61 -16.92
CA SER A 72 31.49 33.31 -15.50
C SER A 72 30.12 32.66 -15.29
N ASN A 73 29.08 33.19 -15.94
CA ASN A 73 27.72 32.63 -15.89
C ASN A 73 27.68 31.24 -16.49
N ARG A 74 28.34 31.00 -17.63
CA ARG A 74 28.41 29.68 -18.23
C ARG A 74 29.10 28.67 -17.32
N ARG A 75 30.19 29.06 -16.66
CA ARG A 75 30.87 28.21 -15.67
C ARG A 75 29.98 27.92 -14.46
N LYS A 76 29.24 28.92 -13.96
CA LYS A 76 28.29 28.75 -12.85
C LYS A 76 27.12 27.84 -13.23
N GLU A 77 26.61 27.98 -14.44
CA GLU A 77 25.54 27.13 -14.98
C GLU A 77 25.99 25.68 -15.05
N ILE A 78 27.15 25.40 -15.64
CA ILE A 78 27.72 24.05 -15.72
C ILE A 78 27.97 23.46 -14.32
N LYS A 79 28.53 24.26 -13.40
CA LYS A 79 28.74 23.81 -12.02
C LYS A 79 27.41 23.47 -11.34
N LYS A 80 26.40 24.31 -11.49
CA LYS A 80 25.06 24.07 -10.94
C LYS A 80 24.45 22.80 -11.51
N MET A 81 24.52 22.60 -12.83
CA MET A 81 24.03 21.37 -13.47
C MET A 81 24.74 20.12 -12.94
N LEU A 82 26.07 20.19 -12.77
CA LEU A 82 26.83 19.07 -12.22
C LEU A 82 26.46 18.78 -10.76
N ASP A 83 26.36 19.82 -9.92
CA ASP A 83 25.95 19.68 -8.52
C ASP A 83 24.52 19.12 -8.42
N ASP A 84 23.61 19.56 -9.28
CA ASP A 84 22.23 19.05 -9.34
C ASP A 84 22.19 17.58 -9.79
N LEU A 85 23.02 17.18 -10.76
CA LEU A 85 23.15 15.78 -11.19
C LEU A 85 23.73 14.88 -10.10
N ILE A 86 24.75 15.34 -9.37
CA ILE A 86 25.32 14.59 -8.24
C ILE A 86 24.26 14.41 -7.15
N ARG A 87 23.55 15.48 -6.78
CA ARG A 87 22.46 15.40 -5.79
C ARG A 87 21.33 14.48 -6.24
N ALA A 88 20.96 14.51 -7.53
CA ALA A 88 19.94 13.63 -8.08
C ALA A 88 20.40 12.16 -7.99
N LYS A 89 21.66 11.87 -8.37
CA LYS A 89 22.25 10.53 -8.26
C LYS A 89 22.26 10.04 -6.81
N ASP A 90 22.75 10.83 -5.87
CA ASP A 90 22.82 10.47 -4.47
C ASP A 90 21.42 10.23 -3.88
N LYS A 91 20.45 11.06 -4.26
CA LYS A 91 19.05 10.87 -3.86
C LYS A 91 18.50 9.55 -4.40
N THR A 92 18.70 9.26 -5.69
CA THR A 92 18.24 8.00 -6.29
C THR A 92 18.91 6.80 -5.64
N GLU A 93 20.22 6.86 -5.37
CA GLU A 93 20.94 5.77 -4.70
C GLU A 93 20.44 5.56 -3.27
N SER A 94 20.20 6.64 -2.52
CA SER A 94 19.64 6.55 -1.16
C SER A 94 18.23 5.96 -1.16
N SER A 95 17.36 6.40 -2.07
CA SER A 95 16.00 5.86 -2.22
C SER A 95 16.03 4.40 -2.66
N TYR A 96 16.96 4.01 -3.54
CA TYR A 96 17.13 2.62 -3.94
C TYR A 96 17.53 1.74 -2.75
N LYS A 97 18.52 2.16 -1.95
CA LYS A 97 18.93 1.44 -0.73
C LYS A 97 17.79 1.33 0.29
N GLU A 98 16.99 2.38 0.45
CA GLU A 98 15.82 2.36 1.33
C GLU A 98 14.76 1.37 0.83
N LEU A 99 14.46 1.37 -0.47
CA LEU A 99 13.54 0.42 -1.08
C LEU A 99 14.03 -1.03 -0.98
N GLU A 100 15.32 -1.27 -1.20
CA GLU A 100 15.93 -2.59 -1.04
C GLU A 100 15.81 -3.07 0.41
N LYS A 101 16.06 -2.19 1.38
CA LYS A 101 15.88 -2.49 2.81
C LYS A 101 14.41 -2.83 3.12
N LYS A 102 13.46 -2.00 2.65
CA LYS A 102 12.02 -2.25 2.83
C LYS A 102 11.58 -3.56 2.18
N LEU A 103 12.13 -3.91 1.02
CA LEU A 103 11.83 -5.17 0.34
C LEU A 103 12.34 -6.37 1.14
N LYS A 104 13.56 -6.30 1.68
CA LYS A 104 14.10 -7.35 2.57
C LYS A 104 13.26 -7.50 3.84
N GLU A 105 12.89 -6.39 4.47
CA GLU A 105 12.00 -6.41 5.64
C GLU A 105 10.62 -6.98 5.30
N PHE A 106 10.09 -6.68 4.11
CA PHE A 106 8.82 -7.21 3.64
C PHE A 106 8.87 -8.73 3.42
N GLU A 107 9.93 -9.26 2.80
CA GLU A 107 10.09 -10.71 2.62
C GLU A 107 10.23 -11.44 3.96
N ILE A 108 10.94 -10.85 4.93
CA ILE A 108 11.02 -11.42 6.30
C ILE A 108 9.63 -11.45 6.94
N LYS A 109 8.91 -10.32 6.94
CA LYS A 109 7.55 -10.24 7.51
C LYS A 109 6.58 -11.19 6.83
N LYS A 110 6.68 -11.35 5.50
CA LYS A 110 5.87 -12.30 4.74
C LYS A 110 6.13 -13.74 5.17
N ALA A 111 7.41 -14.11 5.37
CA ALA A 111 7.76 -15.44 5.86
C ALA A 111 7.20 -15.68 7.27
N GLU A 112 7.36 -14.71 8.17
CA GLU A 112 6.82 -14.73 9.54
C GLU A 112 5.29 -14.87 9.54
N ILE A 113 4.59 -14.09 8.72
CA ILE A 113 3.14 -14.17 8.57
C ILE A 113 2.72 -15.57 8.09
N ILE A 114 3.38 -16.11 7.07
CA ILE A 114 3.06 -17.46 6.56
C ILE A 114 3.28 -18.53 7.63
N GLU A 115 4.34 -18.42 8.42
CA GLU A 115 4.62 -19.34 9.52
C GLU A 115 3.57 -19.24 10.63
N GLN A 116 3.19 -18.02 11.01
CA GLN A 116 2.12 -17.76 11.97
C GLN A 116 0.79 -18.35 11.49
N PHE A 117 0.38 -18.10 10.24
CA PHE A 117 -0.85 -18.65 9.68
C PHE A 117 -0.84 -20.18 9.62
N LYS A 118 0.32 -20.80 9.38
CA LYS A 118 0.46 -22.27 9.46
C LYS A 118 0.28 -22.78 10.89
N ALA A 119 0.92 -22.14 11.86
CA ALA A 119 0.80 -22.51 13.27
C ALA A 119 -0.65 -22.35 13.77
N GLU A 120 -1.28 -21.21 13.47
CA GLU A 120 -2.69 -20.95 13.78
C GLU A 120 -3.62 -21.95 13.09
N GLY A 121 -3.36 -22.28 11.82
CA GLY A 121 -4.14 -23.27 11.08
C GLY A 121 -4.05 -24.68 11.67
N ILE A 122 -2.86 -25.09 12.16
CA ILE A 122 -2.68 -26.38 12.84
C ILE A 122 -3.42 -26.38 14.19
N ALA A 123 -3.27 -25.31 14.98
CA ALA A 123 -3.94 -25.19 16.28
C ALA A 123 -5.47 -25.19 16.14
N GLU A 124 -6.02 -24.44 15.18
CA GLU A 124 -7.47 -24.40 14.96
C GLU A 124 -7.98 -25.75 14.41
N LYS A 125 -7.22 -26.42 13.54
CA LYS A 125 -7.55 -27.78 13.10
C LYS A 125 -7.64 -28.74 14.28
N GLU A 126 -6.65 -28.73 15.17
CA GLU A 126 -6.64 -29.60 16.36
C GLU A 126 -7.82 -29.31 17.28
N LYS A 127 -8.12 -28.02 17.50
CA LYS A 127 -9.28 -27.58 18.28
C LYS A 127 -10.60 -28.06 17.66
N ILE A 128 -10.80 -27.88 16.36
CA ILE A 128 -12.01 -28.35 15.64
C ILE A 128 -12.16 -29.87 15.81
N VAL A 129 -11.08 -30.64 15.65
CA VAL A 129 -11.10 -32.10 15.80
C VAL A 129 -11.41 -32.50 17.24
N SER A 130 -10.79 -31.84 18.24
CA SER A 130 -11.07 -32.05 19.66
C SER A 130 -12.55 -31.76 19.97
N ASP A 131 -13.08 -30.64 19.51
CA ASP A 131 -14.46 -30.24 19.77
C ASP A 131 -15.47 -31.14 19.04
N ALA A 132 -15.12 -31.63 17.85
CA ALA A 132 -15.91 -32.63 17.14
C ALA A 132 -15.95 -33.95 17.93
N LYS A 133 -14.81 -34.41 18.46
CA LYS A 133 -14.75 -35.62 19.31
C LYS A 133 -15.58 -35.45 20.58
N LYS A 134 -15.45 -34.33 21.29
CA LYS A 134 -16.24 -34.03 22.49
C LYS A 134 -17.75 -34.01 22.20
N ARG A 135 -18.14 -33.40 21.07
CA ARG A 135 -19.55 -33.39 20.63
C ARG A 135 -20.03 -34.80 20.30
N ALA A 136 -19.22 -35.60 19.60
CA ALA A 136 -19.56 -36.99 19.30
C ALA A 136 -19.77 -37.81 20.58
N THR A 137 -18.86 -37.71 21.56
CA THR A 137 -19.02 -38.40 22.85
C THR A 137 -20.25 -37.94 23.61
N HIS A 138 -20.58 -36.64 23.56
CA HIS A 138 -21.77 -36.11 24.19
C HIS A 138 -23.05 -36.62 23.52
N ILE A 139 -23.09 -36.66 22.18
CA ILE A 139 -24.23 -37.21 21.43
C ILE A 139 -24.43 -38.70 21.75
N LEU A 140 -23.34 -39.48 21.80
CA LEU A 140 -23.42 -40.90 22.16
C LEU A 140 -23.97 -41.08 23.58
N GLY A 141 -23.44 -40.35 24.56
CA GLY A 141 -23.95 -40.41 25.94
C GLY A 141 -25.42 -39.99 26.05
N GLN A 142 -25.86 -38.98 25.29
CA GLN A 142 -27.28 -38.59 25.23
C GLN A 142 -28.15 -39.67 24.56
N ALA A 143 -27.65 -40.32 23.52
CA ALA A 143 -28.35 -41.40 22.84
C ALA A 143 -28.52 -42.60 23.78
N ASP A 144 -27.47 -42.99 24.50
CA ASP A 144 -27.52 -44.10 25.48
C ASP A 144 -28.55 -43.81 26.59
N LEU A 145 -28.53 -42.61 27.17
CA LEU A 145 -29.53 -42.20 28.16
C LEU A 145 -30.96 -42.19 27.61
N THR A 146 -31.13 -41.83 26.33
CA THR A 146 -32.44 -41.85 25.67
C THR A 146 -32.91 -43.28 25.43
N ILE A 147 -32.01 -44.17 25.00
CA ILE A 147 -32.30 -45.60 24.82
C ILE A 147 -32.72 -46.22 26.15
N GLU A 148 -32.00 -45.97 27.24
CA GLU A 148 -32.37 -46.49 28.56
C GLU A 148 -33.77 -46.04 28.99
N ARG A 149 -34.10 -44.76 28.77
CA ARG A 149 -35.43 -44.22 29.08
C ARG A 149 -36.52 -44.84 28.21
N GLU A 150 -36.30 -45.00 26.91
CA GLU A 150 -37.26 -45.64 26.01
C GLU A 150 -37.47 -47.12 26.35
N VAL A 151 -36.41 -47.85 26.68
CA VAL A 151 -36.50 -49.24 27.14
C VAL A 151 -37.31 -49.34 28.43
N GLN A 152 -37.07 -48.45 29.39
CA GLN A 152 -37.82 -48.43 30.63
C GLN A 152 -39.30 -48.08 30.39
N ALA A 153 -39.58 -47.06 29.58
CA ALA A 153 -40.94 -46.69 29.21
C ALA A 153 -41.67 -47.83 28.47
N ALA A 154 -40.99 -48.55 27.57
CA ALA A 154 -41.55 -49.71 26.88
C ALA A 154 -41.88 -50.86 27.85
N ARG A 155 -41.00 -51.13 28.83
CA ARG A 155 -41.25 -52.12 29.89
C ARG A 155 -42.47 -51.76 30.73
N ASP A 156 -42.59 -50.49 31.11
CA ASP A 156 -43.71 -50.01 31.92
C ASP A 156 -45.04 -50.10 31.17
N ARG A 157 -45.05 -49.78 29.86
CA ARG A 157 -46.23 -49.99 28.99
C ARG A 157 -46.63 -51.45 28.90
N LEU A 158 -45.68 -52.35 28.63
CA LEU A 158 -45.96 -53.80 28.58
C LEU A 158 -46.51 -54.32 29.91
N ARG A 159 -46.01 -53.79 31.04
CA ARG A 159 -46.51 -54.17 32.37
C ARG A 159 -47.95 -53.72 32.57
N GLN A 160 -48.29 -52.50 32.17
CA GLN A 160 -49.67 -52.00 32.23
C GLN A 160 -50.60 -52.84 31.35
N GLU A 161 -50.20 -53.12 30.10
CA GLU A 161 -50.98 -53.98 29.20
C GLU A 161 -51.19 -55.39 29.78
N MET A 162 -50.16 -56.00 30.40
CA MET A 162 -50.33 -57.29 31.07
C MET A 162 -51.31 -57.22 32.25
N VAL A 163 -51.27 -56.17 33.06
CA VAL A 163 -52.19 -55.99 34.19
C VAL A 163 -53.63 -55.84 33.68
N ASP A 164 -53.84 -55.07 32.61
CA ASP A 164 -55.16 -54.87 32.01
C ASP A 164 -55.71 -56.18 31.42
N ILE A 165 -54.90 -56.91 30.64
CA ILE A 165 -55.29 -58.21 30.06
C ILE A 165 -55.58 -59.24 31.17
N SER A 166 -54.75 -59.28 32.22
CA SER A 166 -54.94 -60.20 33.33
C SER A 166 -56.21 -59.88 34.11
N SER A 167 -56.50 -58.60 34.34
CA SER A 167 -57.72 -58.14 35.02
C SER A 167 -58.97 -58.47 34.19
N GLN A 168 -58.93 -58.25 32.87
CA GLN A 168 -60.02 -58.63 31.97
C GLN A 168 -60.25 -60.14 31.96
N LYS A 169 -59.19 -60.95 31.87
CA LYS A 169 -59.32 -62.42 31.95
C LYS A 169 -59.85 -62.90 33.31
N ALA A 170 -59.38 -62.31 34.40
CA ALA A 170 -59.89 -62.63 35.73
C ALA A 170 -61.38 -62.30 35.85
N GLN A 171 -61.80 -61.12 35.37
CA GLN A 171 -63.20 -60.71 35.30
C GLN A 171 -64.05 -61.70 34.47
N GLU A 172 -63.57 -62.12 33.30
CA GLU A 172 -64.26 -63.13 32.47
C GLU A 172 -64.42 -64.47 33.18
N ILE A 173 -63.38 -64.95 33.88
CA ILE A 173 -63.40 -66.22 34.61
C ILE A 173 -64.38 -66.14 35.79
N ILE A 174 -64.29 -65.08 36.60
CA ILE A 174 -65.18 -64.86 37.75
C ILE A 174 -66.64 -64.81 37.28
N THR A 175 -66.92 -64.06 36.22
CA THR A 175 -68.28 -63.95 35.66
C THR A 175 -68.82 -65.30 35.18
N LYS A 176 -67.96 -66.18 34.63
CA LYS A 176 -68.35 -67.51 34.14
C LYS A 176 -68.50 -68.56 35.25
N GLN A 177 -67.81 -68.40 36.39
CA GLN A 177 -67.74 -69.43 37.43
C GLN A 177 -68.46 -69.08 38.73
N ILE A 178 -68.95 -67.86 38.91
CA ILE A 178 -69.67 -67.42 40.12
C ILE A 178 -70.97 -68.23 40.34
N LYS A 179 -71.15 -68.76 41.56
CA LYS A 179 -72.35 -69.48 41.99
C LYS A 179 -73.12 -68.67 43.05
N GLY A 180 -74.38 -69.01 43.29
CA GLY A 180 -75.23 -68.33 44.29
C GLY A 180 -74.64 -68.32 45.71
N SER A 181 -73.96 -69.40 46.11
CA SER A 181 -73.27 -69.49 47.41
C SER A 181 -72.10 -68.50 47.57
N ASP A 182 -71.46 -68.11 46.46
CA ASP A 182 -70.32 -67.19 46.48
C ASP A 182 -70.81 -65.74 46.67
N GLN A 183 -71.99 -65.40 46.12
CA GLN A 183 -72.62 -64.09 46.35
C GLN A 183 -73.00 -63.90 47.81
N ASP A 184 -73.59 -64.91 48.46
CA ASP A 184 -73.96 -64.85 49.87
C ASP A 184 -72.71 -64.68 50.77
N HIS A 185 -71.61 -65.36 50.44
CA HIS A 185 -70.34 -65.20 51.15
C HIS A 185 -69.76 -63.78 51.01
N LEU A 186 -69.79 -63.20 49.81
CA LEU A 186 -69.30 -61.83 49.57
C LEU A 186 -70.12 -60.77 50.32
N VAL A 187 -71.43 -60.97 50.45
CA VAL A 187 -72.31 -60.07 51.24
C VAL A 187 -71.97 -60.15 52.72
N ASN A 188 -71.80 -61.36 53.26
CA ASN A 188 -71.42 -61.55 54.66
C ASN A 188 -70.03 -60.98 54.96
N GLU A 189 -69.05 -61.16 54.06
CA GLU A 189 -67.71 -60.60 54.21
C GLU A 189 -67.71 -59.06 54.14
N PHE A 190 -68.54 -58.46 53.29
CA PHE A 190 -68.71 -57.01 53.26
C PHE A 190 -69.34 -56.47 54.55
N ILE A 191 -70.33 -57.16 55.10
CA ILE A 191 -70.96 -56.80 56.39
C ILE A 191 -69.91 -56.86 57.52
N ASP A 192 -69.14 -57.94 57.61
CA ASP A 192 -68.05 -58.09 58.60
C ASP A 192 -66.98 -56.99 58.46
N MET A 193 -66.63 -56.59 57.24
CA MET A 193 -65.61 -55.56 56.99
C MET A 193 -66.08 -54.16 57.42
N VAL A 194 -67.36 -53.85 57.19
CA VAL A 194 -67.98 -52.59 57.61
C VAL A 194 -68.20 -52.55 59.13
N GLU A 195 -68.52 -53.69 59.75
CA GLU A 195 -68.64 -53.84 61.20
C GLU A 195 -67.29 -53.68 61.90
N ARG A 196 -66.18 -54.09 61.29
CA ARG A 196 -64.81 -53.84 61.80
C ARG A 196 -64.29 -52.41 61.60
N LEU A 197 -64.91 -51.63 60.72
CA LEU A 197 -64.52 -50.24 60.43
C LEU A 197 -65.26 -49.20 61.30
N HIS A 198 -66.26 -49.63 62.04
CA HIS A 198 -66.95 -48.87 63.09
C HIS A 198 -66.58 -49.40 64.48
#